data_AF-A0A7C5DJM4-F1
#
_entry.id   AF-A0A7C5DJM4-F1
#
_cell.length_a   1.000
_cell.length_b   1.000
_cell.length_c   1.000
_cell.angle_alpha   90.00
_cell.angle_beta   90.00
_cell.angle_gamma   90.00
#
_symmetry.space_group_name_H-M   'P 1'
#
loop_
_entity.id
_entity.type
_entity.pdbx_description
1 polymer ?
#
loop_
_entity_poly.entity_id
_entity_poly.type
_entity_poly.pdbx_seq_one_letter_code
_entity_poly.pdbx_strand_id
1 'polypeptide(L)'
;MKYWGKPFGKELPKTPTGEIHILKERCKGCGFCVEYCPKDVLELSDEYNSKGYHPPQAINKDNCVNCGLCGMICPEFAIWTTLKEEAVHEN
;
A
#
# COMPACT_ATOMS: atom_id res chain seq x y z
N MET A 1 12.28 30.39 5.42
CA MET A 1 13.53 29.67 5.73
C MET A 1 13.71 28.57 4.69
N LYS A 2 14.52 28.83 3.65
CA LYS A 2 14.75 27.89 2.53
C LYS A 2 16.01 27.10 2.84
N TYR A 3 15.88 25.89 3.34
CA TYR A 3 16.98 24.93 3.35
C TYR A 3 17.17 24.44 1.91
N TRP A 4 18.05 25.12 1.16
CA TRP A 4 18.28 24.90 -0.27
C TRP A 4 19.52 24.02 -0.45
N GLY A 5 19.30 22.73 -0.76
CA GLY A 5 20.35 21.78 -1.14
C GLY A 5 20.03 20.35 -0.70
N LYS A 6 20.30 19.35 -1.56
CA LYS A 6 20.40 17.94 -1.11
C LYS A 6 21.46 17.89 0.00
N PRO A 7 21.25 17.16 1.12
CA PRO A 7 22.30 16.95 2.10
C PRO A 7 23.56 16.40 1.38
N PHE A 8 24.67 17.11 1.56
CA PHE A 8 25.98 16.94 0.94
C PHE A 8 26.19 15.62 0.16
N GLY A 9 25.99 15.68 -1.16
CA GLY A 9 26.54 14.71 -2.13
C GLY A 9 26.03 13.27 -2.07
N LYS A 10 25.01 12.94 -1.29
CA LYS A 10 24.49 11.56 -1.21
C LYS A 10 23.36 11.33 -2.21
N GLU A 11 23.45 10.23 -2.95
CA GLU A 11 22.31 9.67 -3.66
C GLU A 11 21.22 9.31 -2.65
N LEU A 12 19.97 9.67 -2.96
CA LEU A 12 18.84 9.32 -2.11
C LEU A 12 18.55 7.82 -2.29
N PRO A 13 18.21 7.10 -1.20
CA PRO A 13 17.80 5.71 -1.32
C PRO A 13 16.55 5.62 -2.21
N LYS A 14 16.50 4.58 -3.05
CA LYS A 14 15.30 4.28 -3.84
C LYS A 14 14.14 3.98 -2.88
N THR A 15 12.95 4.46 -3.23
CA THR A 15 11.74 4.11 -2.49
C THR A 15 11.42 2.65 -2.74
N PRO A 16 11.19 1.82 -1.70
CA PRO A 16 10.87 0.42 -1.90
C PRO A 16 9.49 0.27 -2.54
N THR A 17 9.32 -0.77 -3.34
CA THR A 17 8.02 -1.17 -3.88
C THR A 17 7.41 -2.29 -3.02
N GLY A 18 6.10 -2.26 -2.81
CA GLY A 18 5.38 -3.25 -2.01
C GLY A 18 4.41 -4.09 -2.85
N GLU A 19 4.20 -5.33 -2.43
CA GLU A 19 3.10 -6.18 -2.89
C GLU A 19 1.96 -6.14 -1.86
N ILE A 20 0.72 -6.09 -2.33
CA ILE A 20 -0.48 -5.97 -1.49
C ILE A 20 -1.23 -7.29 -1.50
N HIS A 21 -1.57 -7.77 -0.30
CA HIS A 21 -2.31 -9.01 -0.10
C HIS A 21 -3.63 -8.72 0.61
N ILE A 22 -4.74 -9.23 0.08
CA ILE A 22 -6.10 -8.94 0.57
C ILE A 22 -6.88 -10.24 0.75
N LEU A 23 -7.36 -10.48 1.96
CA LEU A 23 -8.32 -11.54 2.28
C LEU A 23 -9.74 -10.99 2.14
N LYS A 24 -10.27 -11.03 0.91
CA LYS A 24 -11.60 -10.49 0.56
C LYS A 24 -12.70 -10.94 1.52
N GLU A 25 -12.71 -12.23 1.89
CA GLU A 25 -13.73 -12.82 2.79
C GLU A 25 -13.62 -12.38 4.26
N ARG A 26 -12.48 -11.81 4.66
CA ARG A 26 -12.28 -11.26 6.01
C ARG A 26 -12.67 -9.77 6.08
N CYS A 27 -12.67 -9.08 4.94
CA CYS A 27 -12.99 -7.66 4.88
C CYS A 27 -14.47 -7.37 5.22
N LYS A 28 -14.70 -6.26 5.94
CA LYS A 28 -16.03 -5.72 6.26
C LYS A 28 -16.32 -4.36 5.59
N GLY A 29 -15.58 -4.00 4.53
CA GLY A 29 -15.88 -2.84 3.69
C GLY A 29 -15.75 -1.46 4.36
N CYS A 30 -15.00 -1.32 5.46
CA CYS A 30 -14.90 -0.05 6.21
C CYS A 30 -14.16 1.09 5.47
N GLY A 31 -13.40 0.79 4.42
CA GLY A 31 -12.70 1.81 3.62
C GLY A 31 -11.45 2.44 4.24
N PHE A 32 -11.07 2.16 5.49
CA PHE A 32 -9.90 2.81 6.12
C PHE A 32 -8.59 2.60 5.37
N CYS A 33 -8.37 1.41 4.80
CA CYS A 33 -7.18 1.17 3.99
C CYS A 33 -7.11 2.03 2.72
N VAL A 34 -8.25 2.45 2.17
CA VAL A 34 -8.36 3.37 1.03
C VAL A 34 -8.07 4.79 1.51
N GLU A 35 -8.81 5.26 2.52
CA GLU A 35 -8.70 6.62 3.06
C GLU A 35 -7.28 6.97 3.56
N TYR A 36 -6.61 6.02 4.22
CA TYR A 36 -5.31 6.25 4.83
C TYR A 36 -4.14 5.78 3.97
N CYS A 37 -4.37 5.39 2.71
CA CYS A 37 -3.26 5.06 1.81
C CYS A 37 -2.56 6.36 1.36
N PRO A 38 -1.31 6.64 1.77
CA PRO A 38 -0.63 7.90 1.40
C PRO A 38 -0.24 7.99 -0.08
N LYS A 39 -0.51 6.94 -0.86
CA LYS A 39 -0.15 6.80 -2.27
C LYS A 39 -1.38 6.52 -3.14
N ASP A 40 -2.58 6.55 -2.56
CA ASP A 40 -3.86 6.34 -3.27
C ASP A 40 -3.85 5.09 -4.15
N VAL A 41 -3.32 3.99 -3.60
CA VAL A 41 -3.11 2.73 -4.33
C VAL A 41 -4.38 1.87 -4.38
N LEU A 42 -5.30 2.11 -3.46
CA LEU A 42 -6.46 1.28 -3.18
C LEU A 42 -7.75 2.05 -3.48
N GLU A 43 -8.79 1.33 -3.89
CA GLU A 43 -10.17 1.79 -3.91
C GLU A 43 -11.10 0.65 -3.42
N LEU A 44 -12.36 0.95 -3.12
CA LEU A 44 -13.34 -0.11 -2.87
C LEU A 44 -13.77 -0.73 -4.20
N SER A 45 -13.73 -2.06 -4.30
CA SER A 45 -14.14 -2.76 -5.53
C SER A 45 -15.66 -2.74 -5.70
N ASP A 46 -16.14 -2.74 -6.93
CA ASP A 46 -17.57 -2.97 -7.22
C ASP A 46 -18.01 -4.41 -6.91
N GLU A 47 -17.07 -5.34 -6.73
CA GLU A 47 -17.35 -6.73 -6.34
C GLU A 47 -17.80 -6.85 -4.88
N TYR A 48 -18.70 -7.79 -4.63
CA TYR A 48 -19.12 -8.22 -3.29
C TYR A 48 -18.37 -9.49 -2.87
N ASN A 49 -17.96 -9.55 -1.60
CA ASN A 49 -17.60 -10.83 -0.96
C ASN A 49 -18.85 -11.62 -0.54
N SER A 50 -18.68 -12.84 0.00
CA SER A 50 -19.81 -13.69 0.41
C SER A 50 -20.71 -13.09 1.49
N LYS A 51 -20.25 -12.04 2.18
CA LYS A 51 -20.96 -11.33 3.25
C LYS A 51 -21.63 -10.04 2.76
N GLY A 52 -21.52 -9.69 1.47
CA GLY A 52 -22.11 -8.50 0.90
C GLY A 52 -21.34 -7.20 1.15
N TYR A 53 -20.07 -7.27 1.54
CA TYR A 53 -19.21 -6.08 1.62
C TYR A 53 -18.42 -5.91 0.32
N HIS A 54 -18.04 -4.67 0.03
CA HIS A 54 -17.08 -4.30 -1.02
C HIS A 54 -15.65 -4.32 -0.47
N PRO A 55 -14.83 -5.35 -0.76
CA PRO A 55 -13.44 -5.36 -0.33
C PRO A 55 -12.62 -4.32 -1.12
N PRO A 56 -11.45 -3.89 -0.62
CA PRO A 56 -10.57 -3.03 -1.40
C PRO A 56 -9.95 -3.79 -2.59
N GLN A 57 -9.65 -3.06 -3.66
CA GLN A 57 -8.83 -3.51 -4.78
C GLN A 57 -7.69 -2.52 -5.06
N ALA A 58 -6.59 -3.00 -5.63
CA ALA A 58 -5.44 -2.16 -5.95
C ALA A 58 -5.55 -1.64 -7.39
N ILE A 59 -5.63 -0.32 -7.55
CA ILE A 59 -5.68 0.36 -8.86
C ILE A 59 -4.29 0.68 -9.40
N ASN A 60 -3.34 0.98 -8.50
CA ASN A 60 -1.98 1.41 -8.84
C ASN A 60 -0.95 0.64 -8.02
N LYS A 61 -0.99 -0.69 -8.07
CA LYS A 61 -0.18 -1.58 -7.20
C LYS A 61 1.31 -1.25 -7.17
N ASP A 62 1.87 -0.77 -8.29
CA ASP A 62 3.30 -0.43 -8.40
C ASP A 62 3.69 0.85 -7.64
N ASN A 63 2.72 1.66 -7.19
CA ASN A 63 2.96 2.83 -6.35
C ASN A 63 2.96 2.50 -4.83
N CYS A 64 2.68 1.25 -4.45
CA CYS A 64 2.75 0.82 -3.06
C CYS A 64 4.19 0.91 -2.57
N VAL A 65 4.41 1.60 -1.44
CA VAL A 65 5.75 1.80 -0.85
C VAL A 65 6.00 0.92 0.38
N ASN A 66 5.20 -0.14 0.56
CA ASN A 66 5.23 -1.04 1.71
C ASN A 66 5.23 -0.31 3.08
N CYS A 67 4.46 0.77 3.22
CA CYS A 67 4.40 1.52 4.49
C CYS A 67 3.68 0.79 5.62
N GLY A 68 2.93 -0.29 5.33
CA GLY A 68 2.20 -1.08 6.32
C GLY A 68 0.95 -0.43 6.93
N LEU A 69 0.65 0.85 6.64
CA LEU A 69 -0.49 1.58 7.22
C LEU A 69 -1.82 0.86 7.03
N CYS A 70 -2.08 0.34 5.82
CA CYS A 70 -3.31 -0.38 5.52
C CYS A 70 -3.53 -1.60 6.43
N GLY A 71 -2.47 -2.33 6.77
CA GLY A 71 -2.54 -3.47 7.68
C GLY A 71 -2.67 -3.05 9.14
N MET A 72 -1.98 -1.98 9.56
CA MET A 72 -2.08 -1.45 10.92
C MET A 72 -3.46 -0.87 11.24
N ILE A 73 -4.10 -0.20 10.27
CA ILE A 73 -5.41 0.44 10.48
C ILE A 73 -6.58 -0.52 10.29
N CYS A 74 -6.37 -1.68 9.67
CA CYS A 74 -7.45 -2.62 9.37
C CYS A 74 -7.92 -3.32 10.66
N PRO A 75 -9.17 -3.08 11.13
CA PRO A 75 -9.67 -3.70 12.36
C PRO A 75 -9.83 -5.22 12.23
N GLU A 76 -9.98 -5.70 11.00
CA GLU A 76 -10.19 -7.10 10.70
C GLU A 76 -8.88 -7.83 10.35
N PHE A 77 -7.73 -7.13 10.23
CA PHE A 77 -6.48 -7.71 9.71
C PHE A 77 -6.67 -8.43 8.35
N ALA A 78 -7.48 -7.83 7.47
CA ALA A 78 -7.85 -8.41 6.17
C ALA A 78 -6.90 -8.01 5.02
N ILE A 79 -5.90 -7.18 5.29
CA ILE A 79 -4.96 -6.65 4.30
C ILE A 79 -3.57 -6.51 4.92
N TRP A 80 -2.52 -6.81 4.16
CA TRP A 80 -1.13 -6.54 4.53
C TRP A 80 -0.27 -6.31 3.29
N THR A 81 0.97 -5.88 3.51
CA THR A 81 1.96 -5.68 2.44
C THR A 81 3.25 -6.43 2.72
N THR A 82 3.93 -6.83 1.65
CA THR A 82 5.29 -7.40 1.70
C THR A 82 6.22 -6.56 0.83
N LEU A 83 7.52 -6.58 1.12
CA LEU A 83 8.51 -5.98 0.22
C LEU A 83 8.49 -6.75 -1.10
N LYS A 84 8.37 -6.03 -2.21
CA LYS A 84 8.60 -6.59 -3.55
C LYS A 84 10.10 -6.53 -3.78
N GLU A 85 10.76 -7.68 -3.84
CA GLU A 85 12.18 -7.73 -4.18
C GLU A 85 12.36 -7.20 -5.60
N GLU A 86 13.03 -6.05 -5.74
CA GLU A 86 13.50 -5.58 -7.03
C GLU A 86 14.67 -6.49 -7.42
N ALA A 87 14.62 -7.07 -8.63
CA ALA A 87 15.75 -7.77 -9.22
C ALA A 87 16.99 -6.87 -9.10
N VAL A 88 17.92 -7.27 -8.25
CA VAL A 88 19.16 -6.55 -7.98
C VAL A 88 19.89 -6.42 -9.31
N HIS A 89 19.85 -5.25 -9.93
CA HIS A 89 20.82 -4.90 -10.95
C HIS A 89 22.14 -4.66 -10.23
N GLU A 90 22.93 -5.74 -10.13
CA GLU A 90 24.36 -5.68 -9.87
C GLU A 90 24.98 -4.76 -10.92
N ASN A 91 25.66 -3.72 -10.47
CA ASN A 91 26.70 -3.02 -11.22
C ASN A 91 28.02 -3.25 -10.48
#